data_AF-A0ABD5KDJ9-F1
#
_entry.id   AF-A0ABD5KDJ9-F1
#
_cell.length_a   1.000
_cell.length_b   1.000
_cell.length_c   1.000
_cell.angle_alpha   90.00
_cell.angle_beta   90.00
_cell.angle_gamma   90.00
#
_symmetry.space_group_name_H-M   'P 1'
#
loop_
_entity.id
_entity.type
_entity.pdbx_description
1 polymer ?
#
loop_
_entity_poly.entity_id
_entity_poly.type
_entity_poly.pdbx_seq_one_letter_code
_entity_poly.pdbx_strand_id
1 'polypeptide(L)'
;MKDKFLREERQEYTDVSTVESQRNDITLEEFPEGPYGSSLLSESLGKSSPWRADQRSAHRFDYENHELHEGEVREYPGQDVFDETVPDNVSKPQYTEES
;
A
#
# COMPACT_ATOMS: atom_id res chain seq x y z
N MET A 1 -9.91 23.66 -3.02
CA MET A 1 -9.63 22.70 -1.93
C MET A 1 -8.14 22.41 -1.97
N LYS A 2 -7.42 22.42 -0.85
CA LYS A 2 -6.03 21.94 -0.83
C LYS A 2 -6.08 20.42 -1.00
N ASP A 3 -5.34 19.88 -1.97
CA ASP A 3 -5.21 18.43 -2.15
C ASP A 3 -4.72 17.82 -0.83
N LYS A 4 -5.42 16.78 -0.34
CA LYS A 4 -5.08 16.09 0.91
C LYS A 4 -3.78 15.28 0.81
N PHE A 5 -3.30 15.05 -0.41
CA PHE A 5 -2.13 14.25 -0.72
C PHE A 5 -1.14 15.03 -1.59
N LEU A 6 0.15 14.78 -1.38
CA LEU A 6 1.21 15.25 -2.27
C LEU A 6 1.19 14.42 -3.56
N ARG A 7 1.21 15.08 -4.71
CA ARG A 7 1.39 14.39 -6.00
C ARG A 7 2.86 14.32 -6.33
N GLU A 8 3.28 13.20 -6.88
CA GLU A 8 4.61 13.09 -7.47
C GLU A 8 4.63 13.73 -8.86
N GLU A 9 5.66 14.54 -9.13
CA GLU A 9 5.99 14.96 -10.48
C GLU A 9 6.80 13.86 -11.18
N ARG A 10 6.11 12.96 -11.90
CA ARG A 10 6.79 11.97 -12.75
C ARG A 10 7.53 12.69 -13.87
N GLN A 11 8.86 12.65 -13.82
CA GLN A 11 9.76 13.15 -14.86
C GLN A 11 10.06 12.04 -15.88
N GLU A 12 10.70 12.39 -17.00
CA GLU A 12 11.14 11.41 -18.02
C GLU A 12 12.14 10.38 -17.45
N TYR A 13 12.86 10.76 -16.39
CA TYR A 13 13.72 9.88 -15.59
C TYR A 13 13.20 9.83 -14.15
N THR A 14 12.53 8.74 -13.80
CA THR A 14 12.13 8.41 -12.41
C THR A 14 13.07 7.34 -11.84
N ASP A 15 13.03 7.14 -10.53
CA ASP A 15 13.76 6.03 -9.92
C ASP A 15 13.22 4.68 -10.42
N VAL A 16 14.01 3.62 -10.22
CA VAL A 16 13.60 2.25 -10.58
C VAL A 16 12.39 1.81 -9.75
N SER A 17 11.56 0.93 -10.31
CA SER A 17 10.31 0.48 -9.67
C SER A 17 10.50 -0.05 -8.24
N THR A 18 11.63 -0.71 -7.95
CA THR A 18 11.97 -1.18 -6.60
C THR A 18 12.12 -0.05 -5.59
N VAL A 19 12.73 1.07 -5.99
CA VAL A 19 12.93 2.25 -5.11
C VAL A 19 11.59 2.93 -4.86
N GLU A 20 10.77 3.07 -5.91
CA GLU A 20 9.43 3.64 -5.78
C GLU A 20 8.51 2.77 -4.89
N SER A 21 8.61 1.44 -4.99
CA SER A 21 7.86 0.52 -4.11
C SER A 21 8.25 0.72 -2.65
N GLN A 22 9.55 0.68 -2.34
CA GLN A 22 10.04 0.86 -0.96
C GLN A 22 9.63 2.21 -0.35
N ARG A 23 9.48 3.24 -1.18
CA ARG A 23 9.06 4.58 -0.75
C ARG A 23 7.55 4.70 -0.55
N ASN A 24 6.77 4.00 -1.36
CA ASN A 24 5.31 4.08 -1.37
C ASN A 24 4.63 3.04 -0.47
N ASP A 25 5.28 1.90 -0.22
CA ASP A 25 4.78 0.85 0.67
C ASP A 25 5.08 1.19 2.13
N ILE A 26 4.09 1.80 2.79
CA ILE A 26 4.23 2.25 4.18
C ILE A 26 4.11 1.03 5.10
N THR A 27 5.16 0.82 5.90
CA THR A 27 5.12 -0.11 7.04
C THR A 27 4.33 0.48 8.19
N LEU A 28 3.50 -0.34 8.84
CA LEU A 28 2.77 0.05 10.04
C LEU A 28 3.76 0.34 11.19
N GLU A 29 3.86 1.61 11.58
CA GLU A 29 4.60 2.02 12.78
C GLU A 29 3.84 1.56 14.04
N GLU A 30 4.56 0.92 14.97
CA GLU A 30 3.98 0.46 16.23
C GLU A 30 3.69 1.61 17.20
N PHE A 31 4.54 2.64 17.19
CA PHE A 31 4.45 3.80 18.07
C PHE A 31 4.56 5.11 17.28
N PRO A 32 3.75 6.14 17.60
CA PRO A 32 3.77 7.43 16.92
C PRO A 32 5.05 8.25 17.18
N GLU A 33 5.84 7.87 18.18
CA GLU A 33 7.15 8.43 18.51
C GLU A 33 8.32 7.66 17.88
N GLY A 34 8.04 6.54 17.19
CA GLY A 34 9.06 5.64 16.64
C GLY A 34 9.48 4.52 17.60
N PRO A 35 10.48 3.69 17.23
CA PRO A 35 10.84 2.50 17.99
C PRO A 35 11.34 2.85 19.41
N TYR A 36 10.91 2.07 20.40
CA TYR A 36 11.32 2.24 21.79
C TYR A 36 12.86 2.22 21.91
N GLY A 37 13.42 3.24 22.57
CA GLY A 37 14.87 3.39 22.76
C GLY A 37 15.61 4.08 21.59
N SER A 38 14.90 4.59 20.58
CA SER A 38 15.50 5.46 19.56
C SER A 38 16.12 6.71 20.19
N SER A 39 17.37 7.00 19.85
CA SER A 39 18.02 8.27 20.21
C SER A 39 17.60 9.43 19.29
N LEU A 40 16.90 9.13 18.19
CA LEU A 40 16.40 10.14 17.27
C LEU A 40 15.21 10.84 17.92
N LEU A 41 15.38 12.12 18.23
CA LEU A 41 14.27 12.99 18.62
C LEU A 41 13.36 13.14 17.40
N SER A 42 12.17 12.53 17.45
CA SER A 42 11.15 12.80 16.45
C SER A 42 10.76 14.28 16.52
N GLU A 43 10.94 15.02 15.43
CA GLU A 43 10.63 16.46 15.38
C GLU A 43 9.14 16.73 15.62
N SER A 44 8.28 15.76 15.28
CA SER A 44 6.85 15.79 15.52
C SER A 44 6.32 14.40 15.91
N LEU A 45 5.50 14.34 16.96
CA LEU A 45 4.80 13.12 17.35
C LEU A 45 3.63 12.83 16.41
N GLY A 46 3.41 11.56 16.08
CA GLY A 46 2.29 11.12 15.27
C GLY A 46 2.71 10.59 13.91
N LYS A 47 1.73 10.48 13.00
CA LYS A 47 1.95 9.92 11.67
C LYS A 47 2.75 10.89 10.79
N SER A 48 3.65 10.35 9.97
CA SER A 48 4.44 11.10 8.98
C SER A 48 3.53 11.72 7.91
N SER A 49 3.11 12.98 8.06
CA SER A 49 2.21 13.67 7.12
C SER A 49 2.88 14.92 6.52
N PRO A 50 2.48 15.37 5.31
CA PRO A 50 1.41 14.85 4.44
C PRO A 50 1.83 13.64 3.61
N TRP A 51 0.87 12.75 3.34
CA TRP A 51 1.08 11.53 2.56
C TRP A 51 1.08 11.82 1.06
N ARG A 52 1.79 11.00 0.29
CA ARG A 52 1.73 11.01 -1.17
C ARG A 52 0.49 10.28 -1.65
N ALA A 53 0.02 10.61 -2.85
CA ALA A 53 -1.14 9.95 -3.45
C ALA A 53 -0.86 8.47 -3.77
N ASP A 54 0.39 8.14 -4.11
CA ASP A 54 0.82 6.79 -4.47
C ASP A 54 1.19 5.92 -3.25
N GLN A 55 1.22 6.50 -2.05
CA GLN A 55 1.50 5.78 -0.81
C GLN A 55 0.33 4.89 -0.39
N ARG A 56 0.65 3.65 0.02
CA ARG A 56 -0.31 2.62 0.42
C ARG A 56 0.21 1.84 1.63
N SER A 57 -0.69 1.28 2.42
CA SER A 57 -0.29 0.37 3.49
C SER A 57 0.20 -0.94 2.89
N ALA A 58 1.39 -1.39 3.28
CA ALA A 58 1.82 -2.74 2.93
C ALA A 58 0.89 -3.77 3.60
N HIS A 59 0.00 -4.41 2.82
CA HIS A 59 -0.86 -5.46 3.35
C HIS A 59 -0.05 -6.73 3.56
N ARG A 60 -0.18 -7.37 4.73
CA ARG A 60 0.58 -8.58 5.10
C ARG A 60 0.26 -9.80 4.24
N PHE A 61 -0.83 -9.74 3.49
CA PHE A 61 -1.32 -10.79 2.61
C PHE A 61 -1.26 -10.38 1.14
N ASP A 62 -0.64 -9.24 0.83
CA ASP A 62 -0.46 -8.81 -0.55
C ASP A 62 0.71 -9.53 -1.23
N TYR A 63 0.80 -9.34 -2.54
CA TYR A 63 1.98 -9.72 -3.30
C TYR A 63 3.13 -8.74 -3.08
N GLU A 64 4.34 -9.26 -2.87
CA GLU A 64 5.53 -8.40 -2.81
C GLU A 64 5.82 -7.70 -4.15
N ASN A 65 5.44 -8.31 -5.27
CA ASN A 65 5.57 -7.73 -6.60
C ASN A 65 4.21 -7.61 -7.27
N HIS A 66 3.54 -6.48 -7.03
CA HIS A 66 2.24 -6.20 -7.63
C HIS A 66 2.28 -6.25 -9.15
N GLU A 67 3.27 -5.63 -9.80
CA GLU A 67 3.35 -5.53 -11.26
C GLU A 67 3.38 -6.91 -11.95
N LEU A 68 4.09 -7.88 -11.37
CA LEU A 68 4.10 -9.26 -11.88
C LEU A 68 2.81 -10.04 -11.63
N HIS A 69 1.99 -9.60 -10.67
CA HIS A 69 0.77 -10.27 -10.25
C HIS A 69 -0.49 -9.45 -10.60
N GLU A 70 -0.34 -8.35 -11.34
CA GLU A 70 -1.46 -7.54 -11.83
C GLU A 70 -2.29 -8.36 -12.82
N GLY A 71 -3.58 -8.49 -12.53
CA GLY A 71 -4.53 -9.26 -13.36
C GLY A 71 -4.56 -10.76 -13.05
N GLU A 72 -3.67 -11.27 -12.20
CA GLU A 72 -3.72 -12.65 -11.70
C GLU A 72 -4.59 -12.71 -10.44
N VAL A 73 -5.58 -13.59 -10.46
CA VAL A 73 -6.50 -13.83 -9.34
C VAL A 73 -6.10 -15.15 -8.67
N ARG A 74 -5.86 -15.12 -7.36
CA ARG A 74 -5.65 -16.30 -6.52
C ARG A 74 -6.84 -17.25 -6.65
N GLU A 75 -6.51 -18.54 -6.65
CA GLU A 75 -7.48 -19.61 -6.84
C GLU A 75 -8.52 -19.70 -5.71
N TYR A 76 -8.12 -19.32 -4.48
CA TYR A 76 -9.03 -19.40 -3.33
C TYR A 76 -9.93 -18.16 -3.24
N PRO A 77 -11.26 -18.35 -3.10
CA PRO A 77 -12.23 -17.27 -2.98
C PRO A 77 -11.87 -16.23 -1.92
N GLY A 78 -11.89 -14.96 -2.27
CA GLY A 78 -11.70 -13.87 -1.31
C GLY A 78 -10.25 -13.51 -0.98
N GLN A 79 -9.25 -14.11 -1.64
CA GLN A 79 -7.84 -13.83 -1.33
C GLN A 79 -7.23 -12.59 -2.00
N ASP A 80 -7.85 -12.06 -3.06
CA ASP A 80 -7.38 -10.85 -3.77
C ASP A 80 -8.26 -9.63 -3.52
N VAL A 81 -9.39 -9.82 -2.84
CA VAL A 81 -10.36 -8.77 -2.58
C VAL A 81 -10.26 -8.37 -1.11
N PHE A 82 -9.64 -7.21 -0.87
CA PHE A 82 -9.46 -6.62 0.47
C PHE A 82 -10.35 -5.40 0.70
N ASP A 83 -11.33 -5.14 -0.18
CA ASP A 83 -12.29 -4.06 0.00
C ASP A 83 -13.41 -4.45 0.98
N GLU A 84 -13.81 -3.49 1.83
CA GLU A 84 -14.85 -3.64 2.85
C GLU A 84 -16.23 -4.02 2.26
N THR A 85 -16.38 -3.87 0.93
CA THR A 85 -17.57 -4.24 0.18
C THR A 85 -17.73 -5.74 -0.04
N VAL A 86 -16.69 -6.54 0.26
CA VAL A 86 -16.71 -7.99 0.06
C VAL A 86 -17.09 -8.71 1.35
N PRO A 87 -18.18 -9.50 1.37
CA PRO A 87 -18.64 -10.18 2.57
C PRO A 87 -17.71 -11.32 2.99
N ASP A 88 -17.50 -11.53 4.30
CA ASP A 88 -16.62 -12.57 4.87
C ASP A 88 -16.91 -14.00 4.38
N ASN A 89 -18.09 -14.25 3.81
CA ASN A 89 -18.54 -15.57 3.38
C ASN A 89 -18.39 -15.84 1.87
N VAL A 90 -17.36 -15.26 1.23
CA VAL A 90 -17.06 -15.57 -0.18
C VAL A 90 -16.63 -17.04 -0.30
N SER A 91 -17.52 -17.89 -0.80
CA SER A 91 -17.26 -19.31 -1.04
C SER A 91 -16.88 -19.63 -2.50
N LYS A 92 -16.93 -18.64 -3.40
CA LYS A 92 -16.68 -18.82 -4.83
C LYS A 92 -15.73 -17.74 -5.36
N PRO A 93 -14.74 -18.10 -6.19
CA PRO A 93 -13.82 -17.13 -6.76
C PRO A 93 -14.61 -16.10 -7.60
N GLN A 94 -14.24 -14.83 -7.44
CA GLN A 94 -14.85 -13.71 -8.15
C GLN A 94 -14.09 -13.51 -9.48
N TYR A 95 -14.26 -14.40 -10.45
CA TYR A 95 -13.70 -14.19 -11.79
C TYR A 95 -14.54 -13.18 -12.55
N THR A 96 -13.90 -12.26 -13.28
CA THR A 96 -14.52 -11.64 -14.46
C THR A 96 -14.52 -12.68 -15.57
N GLU A 97 -15.70 -13.19 -15.95
CA GLU A 97 -15.82 -14.00 -17.16
C GLU A 97 -15.61 -13.09 -18.37
N GLU A 98 -14.37 -12.98 -18.84
CA GLU A 98 -14.12 -12.45 -20.18
C GLU A 98 -14.57 -13.49 -21.22
N SER A 99 -15.35 -13.00 -22.18
CA SER A 99 -16.11 -13.73 -23.20
C SER A 99 -15.27 -14.25 -24.37
#